data_AF-A0A4S9B688-F1
#
_entry.id   AF-A0A4S9B688-F1
#
_cell.length_a   1.000
_cell.length_b   1.000
_cell.length_c   1.000
_cell.angle_alpha   90.00
_cell.angle_beta   90.00
_cell.angle_gamma   90.00
#
_symmetry.space_group_name_H-M   'P 1'
#
loop_
_entity.id
_entity.type
_entity.pdbx_description
1 polymer ?
#
loop_
_entity_poly.entity_id
_entity_poly.type
_entity_poly.pdbx_seq_one_letter_code
_entity_poly.pdbx_strand_id
1 'polypeptide(L)'
;MPPCEIEAFTKAAIQQCDALDGDEDGIISMPESCHFEASRLIGREFSCDGEQRRFTKEAAMVVEAAWNGVHGQGVEWYGLNKDADLTQSAITTSCNTGNEDCRYENHNRDLFDPWFRSFAAKDPEFMVGNMKTSTFFSLLSTSIIEFRNAVGADDPDLRAFQVAGGKMISWHGMADTIIPPAGTTAYYQRVLQATNNTMDFYRHFETPGVGHCVSGAAGLPERALGQLMAWVERGKEPEVLLASKNGSNISLCPWPKRRVYVGPDPKVVGSFICA
;
A
#
# COMPACT_ATOMS: atom_id res chain seq x y z
N MET A 1 15.97 -15.83 2.10
CA MET A 1 16.17 -15.25 0.76
C MET A 1 16.92 -13.93 0.92
N PRO A 2 17.82 -13.59 0.01
CA PRO A 2 18.48 -12.30 0.00
C PRO A 2 17.56 -11.17 -0.52
N PRO A 3 17.81 -9.91 -0.13
CA PRO A 3 17.04 -8.75 -0.62
C PRO A 3 16.93 -8.66 -2.15
N CYS A 4 18.02 -8.96 -2.86
CA CYS A 4 18.04 -8.99 -4.33
C CYS A 4 17.04 -9.97 -4.97
N GLU A 5 16.72 -11.10 -4.30
CA GLU A 5 15.72 -12.07 -4.80
C GLU A 5 14.32 -11.48 -4.66
N ILE A 6 14.06 -10.80 -3.54
CA ILE A 6 12.79 -10.10 -3.27
C ILE A 6 12.58 -8.97 -4.29
N GLU A 7 13.59 -8.13 -4.49
CA GLU A 7 13.57 -7.06 -5.49
C GLU A 7 13.36 -7.59 -6.90
N ALA A 8 13.95 -8.75 -7.23
CA ALA A 8 13.78 -9.37 -8.55
C ALA A 8 12.34 -9.83 -8.80
N PHE A 9 11.59 -10.26 -7.77
CA PHE A 9 10.15 -10.53 -7.89
C PHE A 9 9.37 -9.24 -8.15
N THR A 10 9.58 -8.19 -7.35
CA THR A 10 8.92 -6.87 -7.53
C THR A 10 9.20 -6.30 -8.92
N LYS A 11 10.46 -6.36 -9.37
CA LYS A 11 10.86 -5.90 -10.71
C LYS A 11 10.17 -6.67 -11.82
N ALA A 12 10.02 -7.98 -11.69
CA ALA A 12 9.32 -8.80 -12.68
C ALA A 12 7.82 -8.50 -12.72
N ALA A 13 7.21 -8.20 -11.57
CA ALA A 13 5.82 -7.77 -11.49
C ALA A 13 5.62 -6.41 -12.19
N ILE A 14 6.48 -5.43 -11.91
CA ILE A 14 6.48 -4.12 -12.59
C ILE A 14 6.64 -4.34 -14.10
N GLN A 15 7.63 -5.12 -14.53
CA GLN A 15 7.86 -5.38 -15.97
C GLN A 15 6.63 -6.00 -16.67
N GLN A 16 5.82 -6.80 -15.98
CA GLN A 16 4.60 -7.36 -16.56
C GLN A 16 3.45 -6.34 -16.60
N CYS A 17 3.39 -5.43 -15.63
CA CYS A 17 2.16 -4.70 -15.29
C CYS A 17 2.22 -3.18 -15.53
N ASP A 18 3.40 -2.60 -15.71
CA ASP A 18 3.64 -1.17 -15.95
C ASP A 18 2.75 -0.64 -17.10
N ALA A 19 2.90 -1.22 -18.30
CA ALA A 19 2.17 -0.81 -19.49
C ALA A 19 0.63 -0.99 -19.45
N LEU A 20 0.05 -1.57 -18.39
CA LEU A 20 -1.39 -1.84 -18.31
C LEU A 20 -2.22 -0.55 -18.25
N ASP A 21 -1.64 0.56 -17.79
CA ASP A 21 -2.30 1.88 -17.76
C ASP A 21 -2.04 2.73 -19.02
N GLY A 22 -1.23 2.21 -19.95
CA GLY A 22 -0.83 2.86 -21.21
C GLY A 22 0.42 3.74 -21.11
N ASP A 23 1.05 3.88 -19.95
CA ASP A 23 2.33 4.54 -19.72
C ASP A 23 3.37 3.49 -19.28
N GLU A 24 4.60 3.56 -19.79
CA GLU A 24 5.70 2.66 -19.37
C GLU A 24 6.71 3.50 -18.58
N ASP A 25 6.40 3.76 -17.31
CA ASP A 25 7.18 4.64 -16.43
C ASP A 25 7.75 3.93 -15.18
N GLY A 26 7.57 2.61 -15.10
CA GLY A 26 8.00 1.75 -14.01
C GLY A 26 7.05 1.75 -12.82
N ILE A 27 5.79 2.17 -12.99
CA ILE A 27 4.78 2.29 -11.93
C ILE A 27 3.57 1.43 -12.27
N ILE A 28 3.01 0.73 -11.28
CA ILE A 28 1.75 0.01 -11.47
C ILE A 28 0.59 0.92 -11.04
N SER A 29 0.03 1.73 -11.95
CA SER A 29 -1.11 2.60 -11.63
C SER A 29 -2.47 1.87 -11.65
N MET A 30 -2.52 0.65 -12.18
CA MET A 30 -3.71 -0.21 -12.23
C MET A 30 -3.45 -1.57 -11.54
N PRO A 31 -3.25 -1.59 -10.21
CA PRO A 31 -2.84 -2.81 -9.50
C PRO A 31 -3.87 -3.94 -9.56
N GLU A 32 -5.16 -3.65 -9.67
CA GLU A 32 -6.22 -4.66 -9.84
C GLU A 32 -6.16 -5.37 -11.20
N SER A 33 -5.57 -4.73 -12.22
CA SER A 33 -5.34 -5.31 -13.54
C SER A 33 -4.05 -6.16 -13.58
N CYS A 34 -3.20 -6.05 -12.55
CA CYS A 34 -1.93 -6.76 -12.45
C CYS A 34 -2.08 -8.15 -11.81
N HIS A 35 -2.25 -9.17 -12.64
CA HIS A 35 -2.37 -10.58 -12.23
C HIS A 35 -1.05 -11.37 -12.27
N PHE A 36 0.08 -10.71 -11.97
CA PHE A 36 1.38 -11.38 -11.81
C PHE A 36 1.38 -12.34 -10.62
N GLU A 37 2.06 -13.49 -10.73
CA GLU A 37 2.23 -14.45 -9.64
C GLU A 37 3.72 -14.82 -9.53
N ALA A 38 4.30 -14.69 -8.34
CA ALA A 38 5.70 -15.01 -8.05
C ALA A 38 6.03 -16.47 -8.37
N SER A 39 5.07 -17.38 -8.20
CA SER A 39 5.24 -18.81 -8.50
C SER A 39 5.71 -19.08 -9.94
N ARG A 40 5.42 -18.18 -10.89
CA ARG A 40 5.83 -18.28 -12.31
C ARG A 40 7.33 -18.15 -12.52
N LEU A 41 8.05 -17.58 -11.55
CA LEU A 41 9.49 -17.39 -11.63
C LEU A 41 10.28 -18.54 -11.01
N ILE A 42 9.66 -19.46 -10.26
CA ILE A 42 10.36 -20.55 -9.58
C ILE A 42 11.26 -21.31 -10.56
N GLY A 43 12.54 -21.44 -10.20
CA GLY A 43 13.56 -22.10 -11.02
C GLY A 43 14.14 -21.27 -12.17
N ARG A 44 13.58 -20.10 -12.50
CA ARG A 44 14.18 -19.17 -13.47
C ARG A 44 15.41 -18.47 -12.88
N GLU A 45 16.30 -18.03 -13.75
CA GLU A 45 17.54 -17.35 -13.36
C GLU A 45 17.32 -15.85 -13.13
N PHE A 46 18.03 -15.30 -12.16
CA PHE A 46 18.15 -13.87 -11.91
C PHE A 46 19.57 -13.52 -11.45
N SER A 47 19.95 -12.27 -11.63
CA SER A 47 21.25 -11.76 -11.16
C SER A 47 21.09 -11.15 -9.77
N CYS A 48 21.97 -11.53 -8.85
CA CYS A 48 22.10 -10.95 -7.52
C CYS A 48 23.57 -10.66 -7.25
N ASP A 49 23.93 -9.39 -7.06
CA ASP A 49 25.32 -8.95 -6.84
C ASP A 49 26.33 -9.48 -7.88
N GLY A 50 25.87 -9.66 -9.13
CA GLY A 50 26.69 -10.17 -10.23
C GLY A 50 26.74 -11.69 -10.36
N GLU A 51 26.12 -12.43 -9.44
CA GLU A 51 26.01 -13.89 -9.49
C GLU A 51 24.65 -14.33 -10.05
N GLN A 52 24.66 -15.39 -10.85
CA GLN A 52 23.43 -16.03 -11.33
C GLN A 52 22.86 -16.95 -10.26
N ARG A 53 21.61 -16.71 -9.88
CA ARG A 53 20.85 -17.49 -8.90
C ARG A 53 19.52 -17.92 -9.49
N ARG A 54 18.80 -18.82 -8.81
CA ARG A 54 17.46 -19.26 -9.22
C ARG A 54 16.44 -18.90 -8.16
N PHE A 55 15.27 -18.44 -8.60
CA PHE A 55 14.16 -18.19 -7.69
C PHE A 55 13.73 -19.48 -7.00
N THR A 56 13.56 -19.39 -5.68
CA THR A 56 13.16 -20.54 -4.85
C THR A 56 11.65 -20.58 -4.64
N LYS A 57 11.13 -21.77 -4.34
CA LYS A 57 9.70 -21.94 -4.00
C LYS A 57 9.37 -21.19 -2.70
N GLU A 58 10.27 -21.26 -1.74
CA GLU A 58 10.15 -20.64 -0.42
C GLU A 58 10.12 -19.12 -0.55
N ALA A 59 10.97 -18.53 -1.41
CA ALA A 59 10.93 -17.09 -1.67
C ALA A 59 9.62 -16.65 -2.32
N ALA A 60 9.16 -17.37 -3.35
CA ALA A 60 7.88 -17.10 -3.98
C ALA A 60 6.72 -17.15 -2.97
N MET A 61 6.72 -18.12 -2.04
CA MET A 61 5.68 -18.21 -1.01
C MET A 61 5.64 -17.00 -0.06
N VAL A 62 6.81 -16.48 0.36
CA VAL A 62 6.86 -15.31 1.26
C VAL A 62 6.44 -14.03 0.52
N VAL A 63 6.88 -13.86 -0.73
CA VAL A 63 6.47 -12.72 -1.56
C VAL A 63 4.96 -12.72 -1.81
N GLU A 64 4.40 -13.89 -2.15
CA GLU A 64 2.94 -14.03 -2.29
C GLU A 64 2.20 -13.74 -0.98
N ALA A 65 2.73 -14.14 0.17
CA ALA A 65 2.11 -13.82 1.45
C ALA A 65 2.06 -12.29 1.70
N ALA A 66 3.11 -11.55 1.31
CA ALA A 66 3.14 -10.10 1.43
C ALA A 66 2.15 -9.41 0.47
N TRP A 67 2.01 -9.89 -0.76
CA TRP A 67 1.10 -9.32 -1.76
C TRP A 67 -0.37 -9.68 -1.53
N ASN A 68 -0.66 -10.88 -1.04
CA ASN A 68 -2.03 -11.34 -0.84
C ASN A 68 -2.61 -10.91 0.52
N GLY A 69 -1.75 -10.68 1.51
CA GLY A 69 -2.17 -10.31 2.86
C GLY A 69 -2.56 -11.51 3.71
N VAL A 70 -3.21 -11.23 4.85
CA VAL A 70 -3.52 -12.24 5.86
C VAL A 70 -4.91 -12.81 5.62
N HIS A 71 -5.00 -14.13 5.43
CA HIS A 71 -6.27 -14.84 5.25
C HIS A 71 -6.28 -16.12 6.07
N GLY A 72 -7.20 -16.23 7.01
CA GLY A 72 -7.38 -17.48 7.76
C GLY A 72 -8.13 -17.33 9.08
N GLN A 73 -8.76 -18.42 9.51
CA GLN A 73 -9.44 -18.52 10.81
C GLN A 73 -10.43 -17.37 11.10
N GLY A 74 -11.09 -16.85 10.06
CA GLY A 74 -12.07 -15.76 10.18
C GLY A 74 -11.48 -14.35 10.23
N VAL A 75 -10.17 -14.19 10.05
CA VAL A 75 -9.49 -12.90 9.92
C VAL A 75 -9.03 -12.72 8.47
N GLU A 76 -9.34 -11.56 7.91
CA GLU A 76 -8.89 -11.12 6.59
C GLU A 76 -8.25 -9.74 6.67
N TRP A 77 -7.10 -9.58 6.03
CA TRP A 77 -6.41 -8.30 5.90
C TRP A 77 -5.72 -8.19 4.54
N TYR A 78 -5.70 -6.97 4.01
CA TYR A 78 -5.16 -6.67 2.69
C TYR A 78 -3.64 -6.89 2.61
N GLY A 79 -3.15 -7.23 1.42
CA GLY A 79 -1.72 -7.27 1.11
C GLY A 79 -1.23 -6.01 0.41
N LEU A 80 0.09 -5.90 0.26
CA LEU A 80 0.73 -4.77 -0.42
C LEU A 80 0.59 -4.88 -1.95
N ASN A 81 0.59 -3.75 -2.64
CA ASN A 81 0.64 -3.78 -4.10
C ASN A 81 2.00 -4.31 -4.61
N LYS A 82 2.01 -4.81 -5.84
CA LYS A 82 3.14 -5.57 -6.37
C LYS A 82 4.37 -4.73 -6.69
N ASP A 83 4.20 -3.42 -6.82
CA ASP A 83 5.24 -2.42 -6.98
C ASP A 83 5.77 -1.85 -5.65
N ALA A 84 5.18 -2.24 -4.51
CA ALA A 84 5.73 -1.91 -3.21
C ALA A 84 7.10 -2.58 -3.02
N ASP A 85 8.07 -1.80 -2.54
CA ASP A 85 9.38 -2.32 -2.17
C ASP A 85 9.27 -3.13 -0.86
N LEU A 86 9.15 -4.45 -1.03
CA LEU A 86 8.98 -5.37 0.08
C LEU A 86 10.20 -5.43 1.00
N THR A 87 11.40 -5.03 0.53
CA THR A 87 12.62 -5.08 1.34
C THR A 87 12.67 -4.02 2.43
N GLN A 88 11.91 -2.93 2.27
CA GLN A 88 11.90 -1.82 3.23
C GLN A 88 11.18 -2.18 4.54
N SER A 89 10.15 -3.03 4.48
CA SER A 89 9.25 -3.16 5.64
C SER A 89 8.50 -4.47 5.77
N ALA A 90 8.11 -5.11 4.66
CA ALA A 90 7.35 -6.36 4.69
C ALA A 90 8.24 -7.59 4.86
N ILE A 91 9.38 -7.62 4.17
CA ILE A 91 10.33 -8.74 4.12
C ILE A 91 11.75 -8.18 4.31
N THR A 92 12.08 -7.86 5.55
CA THR A 92 13.40 -7.35 5.95
C THR A 92 14.34 -8.52 6.27
N THR A 93 15.45 -8.63 5.54
CA THR A 93 16.44 -9.70 5.74
C THR A 93 17.86 -9.16 5.76
N SER A 94 18.66 -9.62 6.73
CA SER A 94 20.10 -9.40 6.79
C SER A 94 20.84 -10.65 6.32
N CYS A 95 21.84 -10.49 5.46
CA CYS A 95 22.63 -11.60 4.93
C CYS A 95 24.12 -11.42 5.20
N ASN A 96 24.83 -12.53 5.29
CA ASN A 96 26.29 -12.51 5.25
C ASN A 96 26.82 -12.06 3.88
N THR A 97 28.12 -11.78 3.79
CA THR A 97 28.81 -11.52 2.52
C THR A 97 28.56 -12.69 1.57
N GLY A 98 28.06 -12.40 0.36
CA GLY A 98 27.73 -13.43 -0.62
C GLY A 98 26.32 -14.01 -0.50
N ASN A 99 25.44 -13.47 0.36
CA ASN A 99 24.01 -13.82 0.38
C ASN A 99 23.73 -15.33 0.57
N GLU A 100 24.54 -16.03 1.36
CA GLU A 100 24.43 -17.48 1.59
C GLU A 100 23.62 -17.82 2.84
N ASP A 101 23.84 -17.09 3.94
CA ASP A 101 23.06 -17.17 5.17
C ASP A 101 22.31 -15.85 5.37
N CYS A 102 21.00 -15.90 5.13
CA CYS A 102 20.10 -14.77 5.28
C CYS A 102 19.12 -15.04 6.41
N ARG A 103 18.97 -14.07 7.30
CA ARG A 103 18.05 -14.12 8.44
C ARG A 103 17.09 -12.97 8.36
N TYR A 104 15.87 -13.21 8.84
CA TYR A 104 14.92 -12.14 9.07
C TYR A 104 15.54 -11.10 10.01
N GLU A 105 15.53 -9.84 9.58
CA GLU A 105 16.00 -8.72 10.38
C GLU A 105 14.82 -7.87 10.81
N ASN A 106 14.89 -7.36 12.01
CA ASN A 106 13.71 -7.06 12.79
C ASN A 106 13.48 -5.56 12.96
N HIS A 107 13.65 -4.80 11.88
CA HIS A 107 13.65 -3.33 11.93
C HIS A 107 12.25 -2.72 12.19
N ASN A 108 11.17 -3.48 12.02
CA ASN A 108 9.78 -2.98 12.05
C ASN A 108 8.96 -3.39 13.28
N ARG A 109 9.62 -3.82 14.37
CA ARG A 109 8.91 -4.30 15.56
C ARG A 109 8.32 -3.24 16.46
N ASP A 110 8.59 -1.96 16.24
CA ASP A 110 8.20 -0.92 17.19
C ASP A 110 6.68 -0.83 17.40
N LEU A 111 5.87 -1.34 16.46
CA LEU A 111 4.42 -1.37 16.59
C LEU A 111 3.85 -2.79 16.73
N PHE A 112 4.27 -3.74 15.87
CA PHE A 112 3.65 -5.08 15.83
C PHE A 112 3.93 -5.89 17.10
N ASP A 113 5.18 -5.92 17.56
CA ASP A 113 5.56 -6.75 18.70
C ASP A 113 4.95 -6.26 20.00
N PRO A 114 5.09 -4.96 20.36
CA PRO A 114 4.43 -4.41 21.54
C PRO A 114 2.91 -4.57 21.48
N TRP A 115 2.29 -4.49 20.28
CA TRP A 115 0.86 -4.74 20.14
C TRP A 115 0.51 -6.19 20.50
N PHE A 116 1.16 -7.17 19.87
CA PHE A 116 0.87 -8.58 20.12
C PHE A 116 1.16 -8.99 21.56
N ARG A 117 2.26 -8.49 22.12
CA ARG A 117 2.71 -8.80 23.47
C ARG A 117 1.84 -8.13 24.54
N SER A 118 1.72 -6.81 24.49
CA SER A 118 1.12 -6.03 25.58
C SER A 118 -0.40 -5.90 25.46
N PHE A 119 -0.96 -5.89 24.24
CA PHE A 119 -2.38 -5.68 24.03
C PHE A 119 -3.12 -6.99 23.75
N ALA A 120 -2.67 -7.78 22.76
CA ALA A 120 -3.36 -9.01 22.38
C ALA A 120 -3.12 -10.15 23.39
N ALA A 121 -1.84 -10.46 23.69
CA ALA A 121 -1.47 -11.53 24.62
C ALA A 121 -1.55 -11.08 26.08
N LYS A 122 -1.44 -9.77 26.34
CA LYS A 122 -1.41 -9.16 27.69
C LYS A 122 -0.32 -9.77 28.57
N ASP A 123 0.81 -10.10 27.95
CA ASP A 123 1.95 -10.75 28.57
C ASP A 123 3.23 -10.10 28.04
N PRO A 124 3.93 -9.25 28.84
CA PRO A 124 5.15 -8.56 28.42
C PRO A 124 6.32 -9.51 28.09
N GLU A 125 6.26 -10.77 28.51
CA GLU A 125 7.28 -11.78 28.22
C GLU A 125 6.90 -12.66 27.01
N PHE A 126 5.75 -12.41 26.38
CA PHE A 126 5.31 -13.18 25.24
C PHE A 126 6.32 -13.09 24.07
N MET A 127 6.75 -14.27 23.61
CA MET A 127 7.64 -14.41 22.46
C MET A 127 6.82 -14.36 21.17
N VAL A 128 6.81 -13.19 20.53
CA VAL A 128 6.14 -12.99 19.22
C VAL A 128 6.85 -13.78 18.12
N GLY A 129 8.17 -13.97 18.23
CA GLY A 129 8.93 -14.84 17.32
C GLY A 129 8.53 -16.30 17.47
N ASN A 130 8.44 -17.04 16.36
CA ASN A 130 8.19 -18.48 16.31
C ASN A 130 6.84 -18.93 16.92
N MET A 131 5.83 -18.05 16.95
CA MET A 131 4.49 -18.43 17.36
C MET A 131 3.84 -19.40 16.35
N LYS A 132 2.95 -20.27 16.82
CA LYS A 132 2.14 -21.13 15.94
C LYS A 132 1.16 -20.26 15.13
N THR A 133 0.85 -20.67 13.90
CA THR A 133 -0.16 -20.02 13.05
C THR A 133 -1.51 -19.86 13.75
N SER A 134 -1.96 -20.85 14.52
CA SER A 134 -3.19 -20.75 15.32
C SER A 134 -3.11 -19.68 16.41
N THR A 135 -1.95 -19.52 17.05
CA THR A 135 -1.73 -18.46 18.05
C THR A 135 -1.73 -17.09 17.40
N PHE A 136 -1.09 -16.95 16.24
CA PHE A 136 -1.11 -15.71 15.46
C PHE A 136 -2.54 -15.26 15.14
N PHE A 137 -3.37 -16.14 14.56
CA PHE A 137 -4.76 -15.80 14.23
C PHE A 137 -5.63 -15.57 15.46
N SER A 138 -5.40 -16.30 16.56
CA SER A 138 -6.09 -16.05 17.82
C SER A 138 -5.78 -14.65 18.36
N LEU A 139 -4.52 -14.22 18.33
CA LEU A 139 -4.12 -12.89 18.81
C LEU A 139 -4.60 -11.76 17.89
N LEU A 140 -4.65 -11.99 16.57
CA LEU A 140 -5.32 -11.06 15.64
C LEU A 140 -6.80 -10.91 15.96
N SER A 141 -7.49 -12.02 16.19
CA SER A 141 -8.92 -12.01 16.55
C SER A 141 -9.16 -11.25 17.86
N THR A 142 -8.34 -11.51 18.88
CA THR A 142 -8.37 -10.75 20.15
C THR A 142 -8.15 -9.26 19.91
N SER A 143 -7.19 -8.89 19.06
CA SER A 143 -6.90 -7.50 18.72
C SER A 143 -8.13 -6.79 18.15
N ILE A 144 -8.84 -7.44 17.23
CA ILE A 144 -10.04 -6.88 16.61
C ILE A 144 -11.19 -6.81 17.62
N ILE A 145 -11.49 -7.92 18.31
CA ILE A 145 -12.64 -8.00 19.22
C ILE A 145 -12.53 -7.00 20.37
N GLU A 146 -11.34 -6.86 20.96
CA GLU A 146 -11.17 -6.04 22.15
C GLU A 146 -10.88 -4.57 21.82
N PHE A 147 -10.14 -4.27 20.74
CA PHE A 147 -9.60 -2.94 20.53
C PHE A 147 -10.18 -2.18 19.33
N ARG A 148 -10.92 -2.83 18.41
CA ARG A 148 -11.46 -2.16 17.22
C ARG A 148 -12.26 -0.91 17.55
N ASN A 149 -13.14 -0.98 18.56
CA ASN A 149 -13.96 0.17 18.96
C ASN A 149 -13.14 1.33 19.54
N ALA A 150 -11.96 1.06 20.10
CA ALA A 150 -11.13 2.07 20.75
C ALA A 150 -10.12 2.72 19.78
N VAL A 151 -9.54 1.94 18.86
CA VAL A 151 -8.42 2.39 18.03
C VAL A 151 -8.54 2.06 16.53
N GLY A 152 -9.58 1.33 16.12
CA GLY A 152 -9.74 0.90 14.72
C GLY A 152 -9.96 2.05 13.75
N ALA A 153 -10.60 3.15 14.20
CA ALA A 153 -10.89 4.35 13.41
C ALA A 153 -11.56 4.05 12.06
N ASP A 154 -12.43 3.04 12.01
CA ASP A 154 -13.01 2.48 10.78
C ASP A 154 -14.55 2.59 10.70
N ASP A 155 -15.16 3.46 11.52
CA ASP A 155 -16.60 3.77 11.47
C ASP A 155 -16.95 4.51 10.16
N PRO A 156 -17.73 3.89 9.25
CA PRO A 156 -18.05 4.50 7.97
C PRO A 156 -19.16 5.57 8.05
N ASP A 157 -19.87 5.69 9.18
CA ASP A 157 -20.94 6.67 9.34
C ASP A 157 -20.38 8.06 9.71
N LEU A 158 -20.11 8.85 8.67
CA LEU A 158 -19.58 10.20 8.81
C LEU A 158 -20.67 11.27 8.78
N ARG A 159 -21.95 10.93 8.98
CA ARG A 159 -23.08 11.88 8.90
C ARG A 159 -22.95 13.04 9.88
N ALA A 160 -22.49 12.78 11.10
CA ALA A 160 -22.28 13.85 12.09
C ALA A 160 -21.20 14.84 11.64
N PHE A 161 -20.11 14.34 11.05
CA PHE A 161 -19.04 15.18 10.47
C PHE A 161 -19.54 16.00 9.27
N GLN A 162 -20.34 15.37 8.39
CA GLN A 162 -20.98 16.03 7.25
C GLN A 162 -21.93 17.16 7.69
N VAL A 163 -22.83 16.90 8.65
CA VAL A 163 -23.80 17.89 9.16
C VAL A 163 -23.10 19.06 9.84
N ALA A 164 -21.95 18.83 10.50
CA ALA A 164 -21.12 19.88 11.06
C ALA A 164 -20.39 20.74 10.00
N GLY A 165 -20.51 20.40 8.71
CA GLY A 165 -19.83 21.09 7.62
C GLY A 165 -18.38 20.68 7.42
N GLY A 166 -17.95 19.57 8.04
CA GLY A 166 -16.59 19.06 7.95
C GLY A 166 -16.20 18.70 6.51
N LYS A 167 -14.93 18.92 6.15
CA LYS A 167 -14.34 18.52 4.86
C LYS A 167 -13.13 17.65 5.09
N MET A 168 -12.95 16.62 4.28
CA MET A 168 -11.89 15.64 4.39
C MET A 168 -11.27 15.37 3.01
N ILE A 169 -9.95 15.45 2.96
CA ILE A 169 -9.15 14.93 1.85
C ILE A 169 -8.33 13.79 2.44
N SER A 170 -8.45 12.59 1.87
CA SER A 170 -7.52 11.49 2.15
C SER A 170 -6.76 11.14 0.89
N TRP A 171 -5.54 10.68 1.04
CA TRP A 171 -4.77 10.14 -0.06
C TRP A 171 -3.89 8.99 0.43
N HIS A 172 -3.50 8.08 -0.46
CA HIS A 172 -2.65 6.94 -0.11
C HIS A 172 -1.66 6.62 -1.23
N GLY A 173 -0.38 6.45 -0.86
CA GLY A 173 0.65 5.84 -1.68
C GLY A 173 0.25 4.46 -2.18
N MET A 174 0.24 4.24 -3.49
CA MET A 174 -0.11 2.92 -4.03
C MET A 174 1.04 1.92 -3.93
N ALA A 175 2.28 2.40 -3.86
CA ALA A 175 3.46 1.57 -3.61
C ALA A 175 3.85 1.58 -2.11
N ASP A 176 2.91 1.92 -1.22
CA ASP A 176 3.14 1.95 0.23
C ASP A 176 3.69 0.60 0.71
N THR A 177 4.80 0.66 1.46
CA THR A 177 5.58 -0.50 1.87
C THR A 177 5.18 -1.02 3.25
N ILE A 178 4.29 -0.30 3.95
CA ILE A 178 3.91 -0.54 5.35
C ILE A 178 2.40 -0.77 5.46
N ILE A 179 1.60 0.12 4.88
CA ILE A 179 0.13 0.10 5.00
C ILE A 179 -0.47 -0.27 3.64
N PRO A 180 -1.23 -1.38 3.54
CA PRO A 180 -1.92 -1.74 2.31
C PRO A 180 -2.93 -0.67 1.85
N PRO A 181 -2.77 -0.09 0.64
CA PRO A 181 -3.67 0.95 0.15
C PRO A 181 -5.11 0.46 -0.05
N ALA A 182 -5.29 -0.82 -0.37
CA ALA A 182 -6.61 -1.45 -0.52
C ALA A 182 -7.48 -1.32 0.75
N GLY A 183 -6.87 -1.22 1.95
CA GLY A 183 -7.59 -0.99 3.19
C GLY A 183 -8.26 0.39 3.24
N THR A 184 -7.59 1.43 2.75
CA THR A 184 -8.16 2.77 2.63
C THR A 184 -9.24 2.83 1.58
N THR A 185 -9.03 2.21 0.41
CA THR A 185 -10.05 2.12 -0.65
C THR A 185 -11.31 1.41 -0.14
N ALA A 186 -11.15 0.30 0.58
CA ALA A 186 -12.27 -0.43 1.17
C ALA A 186 -13.01 0.37 2.25
N TYR A 187 -12.29 1.16 3.07
CA TYR A 187 -12.94 2.07 4.02
C TYR A 187 -13.75 3.15 3.31
N TYR A 188 -13.17 3.79 2.28
CA TYR A 188 -13.86 4.80 1.49
C TYR A 188 -15.14 4.27 0.84
N GLN A 189 -15.10 3.04 0.31
CA GLN A 189 -16.27 2.35 -0.23
C GLN A 189 -17.37 2.14 0.83
N ARG A 190 -17.00 1.77 2.07
CA ARG A 190 -17.97 1.65 3.17
C ARG A 190 -18.60 3.01 3.52
N VAL A 191 -17.81 4.10 3.52
CA VAL A 191 -18.34 5.45 3.75
C VAL A 191 -19.33 5.84 2.65
N LEU A 192 -18.99 5.60 1.37
CA LEU A 192 -19.89 5.85 0.23
C LEU A 192 -21.23 5.11 0.36
N GLN A 193 -21.21 3.89 0.91
CA GLN A 193 -22.43 3.10 1.15
C GLN A 193 -23.23 3.59 2.37
N ALA A 194 -22.55 4.06 3.42
CA ALA A 194 -23.17 4.49 4.66
C ALA A 194 -23.68 5.95 4.63
N THR A 195 -23.05 6.81 3.82
CA THR A 195 -23.29 8.26 3.84
C THR A 195 -23.58 8.80 2.44
N ASN A 196 -24.76 9.40 2.26
CA ASN A 196 -25.15 10.04 1.01
C ASN A 196 -24.31 11.30 0.75
N ASN A 197 -24.09 11.63 -0.53
CA ASN A 197 -23.34 12.81 -0.95
C ASN A 197 -21.93 12.87 -0.33
N THR A 198 -21.29 11.70 -0.15
CA THR A 198 -19.93 11.60 0.41
C THR A 198 -18.94 12.50 -0.32
N MET A 199 -18.99 12.55 -1.65
CA MET A 199 -18.08 13.35 -2.47
C MET A 199 -18.11 14.85 -2.13
N ASP A 200 -19.23 15.38 -1.63
CA ASP A 200 -19.41 16.80 -1.29
C ASP A 200 -18.61 17.20 -0.03
N PHE A 201 -18.11 16.23 0.75
CA PHE A 201 -17.38 16.49 1.98
C PHE A 201 -16.16 15.60 2.22
N TYR A 202 -16.05 14.46 1.56
CA TYR A 202 -14.92 13.56 1.68
C TYR A 202 -14.48 13.08 0.29
N ARG A 203 -13.22 13.39 -0.08
CA ARG A 203 -12.59 12.94 -1.31
C ARG A 203 -11.34 12.11 -1.01
N HIS A 204 -11.26 10.94 -1.62
CA HIS A 204 -10.10 10.04 -1.55
C HIS A 204 -9.31 10.06 -2.87
N PHE A 205 -7.98 10.03 -2.78
CA PHE A 205 -7.06 10.08 -3.92
C PHE A 205 -5.99 8.99 -3.80
N GLU A 206 -5.79 8.21 -4.86
CA GLU A 206 -4.70 7.24 -4.94
C GLU A 206 -3.48 7.90 -5.59
N THR A 207 -2.28 7.63 -5.08
CA THR A 207 -1.01 8.14 -5.63
C THR A 207 -0.12 7.00 -6.13
N PRO A 208 -0.25 6.59 -7.42
CA PRO A 208 0.60 5.59 -8.05
C PRO A 208 2.09 5.84 -7.84
N GLY A 209 2.87 4.81 -7.51
CA GLY A 209 4.33 4.88 -7.35
C GLY A 209 4.83 5.65 -6.11
N VAL A 210 3.95 6.23 -5.29
CA VAL A 210 4.32 6.79 -3.99
C VAL A 210 4.31 5.67 -2.94
N GLY A 211 5.40 5.57 -2.18
CA GLY A 211 5.55 4.66 -1.05
C GLY A 211 4.94 5.20 0.24
N HIS A 212 5.42 4.74 1.39
CA HIS A 212 4.86 5.16 2.67
C HIS A 212 5.11 6.64 2.95
N CYS A 213 4.03 7.44 2.91
CA CYS A 213 3.96 8.89 3.14
C CYS A 213 4.80 9.80 2.21
N VAL A 214 6.06 9.49 1.94
CA VAL A 214 6.98 10.39 1.21
C VAL A 214 7.93 9.66 0.26
N SER A 215 8.07 8.33 0.40
CA SER A 215 9.01 7.55 -0.40
C SER A 215 8.45 7.22 -1.79
N GLY A 216 9.23 6.51 -2.60
CA GLY A 216 8.81 6.00 -3.89
C GLY A 216 9.22 6.87 -5.07
N ALA A 217 8.68 6.50 -6.24
CA ALA A 217 9.08 7.02 -7.53
C ALA A 217 8.16 8.12 -8.05
N ALA A 218 7.06 8.47 -7.39
CA ALA A 218 6.09 9.44 -7.91
C ALA A 218 6.02 10.75 -7.13
N GLY A 219 5.13 11.66 -7.55
CA GLY A 219 4.97 12.98 -6.95
C GLY A 219 4.04 12.98 -5.74
N LEU A 220 4.39 13.79 -4.74
CA LEU A 220 3.64 13.90 -3.49
C LEU A 220 2.60 15.03 -3.54
N PRO A 221 1.42 14.87 -2.92
CA PRO A 221 0.40 15.92 -2.83
C PRO A 221 0.72 16.97 -1.75
N GLU A 222 1.90 17.59 -1.84
CA GLU A 222 2.42 18.55 -0.83
C GLU A 222 1.51 19.76 -0.60
N ARG A 223 0.58 20.05 -1.53
CA ARG A 223 -0.37 21.17 -1.46
C ARG A 223 -1.77 20.76 -0.98
N ALA A 224 -1.96 19.53 -0.52
CA ALA A 224 -3.26 19.03 -0.07
C ALA A 224 -3.91 19.92 1.00
N LEU A 225 -3.13 20.40 1.98
CA LEU A 225 -3.64 21.29 3.04
C LEU A 225 -4.16 22.61 2.46
N GLY A 226 -3.47 23.18 1.47
CA GLY A 226 -3.91 24.40 0.78
C GLY A 226 -5.25 24.21 0.07
N GLN A 227 -5.44 23.05 -0.56
CA GLN A 227 -6.71 22.71 -1.21
C GLN A 227 -7.82 22.43 -0.19
N LEU A 228 -7.51 21.78 0.94
CA LEU A 228 -8.47 21.59 2.02
C LEU A 228 -8.94 22.92 2.62
N MET A 229 -8.02 23.85 2.91
CA MET A 229 -8.36 25.19 3.39
C MET A 229 -9.24 25.94 2.38
N ALA A 230 -8.92 25.86 1.08
CA ALA A 230 -9.75 26.47 0.04
C ALA A 230 -11.17 25.88 -0.01
N TRP A 231 -11.31 24.58 0.23
CA TRP A 231 -12.60 23.91 0.28
C TRP A 231 -13.41 24.33 1.51
N VAL A 232 -12.79 24.34 2.69
CA VAL A 232 -13.42 24.70 3.96
C VAL A 232 -13.83 26.18 3.99
N GLU A 233 -12.91 27.09 3.63
CA GLU A 233 -13.09 28.53 3.84
C GLU A 233 -13.82 29.22 2.69
N ARG A 234 -13.68 28.70 1.46
CA ARG A 234 -14.16 29.36 0.24
C ARG A 234 -15.08 28.50 -0.61
N GLY A 235 -15.44 27.31 -0.14
CA GLY A 235 -16.27 26.36 -0.90
C GLY A 235 -15.59 25.87 -2.18
N LYS A 236 -14.27 26.03 -2.33
CA LYS A 236 -13.54 25.61 -3.53
C LYS A 236 -13.15 24.14 -3.41
N GLU A 237 -14.07 23.28 -3.80
CA GLU A 237 -13.89 21.84 -3.83
C GLU A 237 -12.77 21.39 -4.79
N PRO A 238 -11.90 20.45 -4.40
CA PRO A 238 -10.82 19.98 -5.27
C PRO A 238 -11.34 18.97 -6.31
N GLU A 239 -11.43 19.37 -7.57
CA GLU A 239 -11.69 18.46 -8.70
C GLU A 239 -10.59 17.42 -8.88
N VAL A 240 -9.35 17.82 -8.60
CA VAL A 240 -8.14 16.98 -8.56
C VAL A 240 -7.31 17.36 -7.34
N LEU A 241 -6.47 16.44 -6.86
CA LEU A 241 -5.45 16.73 -5.86
C LEU A 241 -4.12 17.03 -6.56
N LEU A 242 -3.51 18.17 -6.27
CA LEU A 242 -2.26 18.60 -6.90
C LEU A 242 -1.08 17.92 -6.21
N ALA A 243 -0.24 17.27 -7.00
CA ALA A 243 1.00 16.65 -6.58
C ALA A 243 2.19 17.17 -7.41
N SER A 244 3.41 16.93 -6.93
CA SER A 244 4.62 17.30 -7.68
C SER A 244 5.77 16.34 -7.48
N LYS A 245 6.56 16.12 -8.54
CA LYS A 245 7.83 15.39 -8.53
C LYS A 245 8.89 16.22 -9.23
N ASN A 246 9.99 16.55 -8.56
CA ASN A 246 11.12 17.31 -9.13
C ASN A 246 10.69 18.60 -9.88
N GLY A 247 9.67 19.29 -9.36
CA GLY A 247 9.13 20.52 -9.97
C GLY A 247 8.10 20.31 -11.08
N SER A 248 7.88 19.08 -11.55
CA SER A 248 6.79 18.73 -12.46
C SER A 248 5.48 18.56 -11.69
N ASN A 249 4.44 19.28 -12.09
CA ASN A 249 3.10 19.17 -11.51
C ASN A 249 2.37 17.94 -12.05
N ILE A 250 1.72 17.20 -11.16
CA ILE A 250 0.87 16.04 -11.44
C ILE A 250 -0.51 16.32 -10.84
N SER A 251 -1.56 15.84 -11.47
CA SER A 251 -2.93 15.92 -10.94
C SER A 251 -3.43 14.51 -10.66
N LEU A 252 -3.91 14.30 -9.44
CA LEU A 252 -4.47 13.03 -8.97
C LEU A 252 -5.98 13.10 -9.05
N CYS A 253 -6.58 12.03 -9.56
CA CYS A 253 -8.01 11.94 -9.74
C CYS A 253 -8.70 11.47 -8.46
N PRO A 254 -9.91 11.99 -8.15
CA PRO A 254 -10.68 11.50 -7.03
C PRO A 254 -11.18 10.10 -7.34
N TRP A 255 -10.93 9.15 -6.45
CA TRP A 255 -11.40 7.77 -6.56
C TRP A 255 -12.94 7.75 -6.72
N PRO A 256 -13.51 6.89 -7.60
CA PRO A 256 -12.89 5.79 -8.32
C PRO A 256 -12.24 6.16 -9.65
N LYS A 257 -12.27 7.44 -10.05
CA LYS A 257 -11.58 7.87 -11.27
C LYS A 257 -10.08 7.78 -11.06
N ARG A 258 -9.39 7.47 -12.15
CA ARG A 258 -7.94 7.38 -12.16
C ARG A 258 -7.35 8.26 -13.25
N ARG A 259 -6.06 8.50 -13.12
CA ARG A 259 -5.29 9.21 -14.13
C ARG A 259 -5.05 8.24 -15.29
N VAL A 260 -5.72 8.46 -16.41
CA VAL A 260 -5.61 7.61 -17.61
C VAL A 260 -4.86 8.36 -18.70
N TYR A 261 -3.86 7.72 -19.29
CA TYR A 261 -3.08 8.27 -20.40
C TYR A 261 -3.91 8.32 -21.69
N VAL A 262 -3.95 9.47 -22.35
CA VAL A 262 -4.71 9.73 -23.59
C VAL A 262 -3.92 10.52 -24.64
N GLY A 263 -2.69 10.94 -24.32
CA GLY A 263 -1.88 11.80 -25.17
C GLY A 263 -0.90 11.04 -26.07
N PRO A 264 -0.17 11.75 -26.94
CA PRO A 264 0.93 11.16 -27.69
C PRO A 264 2.26 11.11 -26.91
N ASP A 265 2.40 11.90 -25.84
CA ASP A 265 3.58 11.94 -24.96
C ASP A 265 3.17 12.23 -23.49
N PRO A 266 3.59 11.43 -22.49
CA PRO A 266 3.26 11.62 -21.07
C PRO A 266 3.80 12.92 -20.46
N LYS A 267 4.75 13.61 -21.11
CA LYS A 267 5.30 14.90 -20.64
C LYS A 267 4.46 16.10 -21.04
N VAL A 268 3.48 15.93 -21.92
CA VAL A 268 2.64 17.02 -22.41
C VAL A 268 1.47 17.27 -21.45
N VAL A 269 1.20 18.56 -21.16
CA VAL A 269 0.04 18.96 -20.35
C VAL A 269 -1.23 18.50 -21.05
N GLY A 270 -2.11 17.81 -20.32
CA GLY A 270 -3.37 17.28 -20.86
C GLY A 270 -3.27 15.87 -21.45
N SER A 271 -2.10 15.22 -21.42
CA SER A 271 -1.96 13.81 -21.80
C SER A 271 -2.62 12.83 -20.84
N PHE A 272 -3.20 13.32 -19.75
CA PHE A 272 -3.92 12.52 -18.78
C PHE A 272 -5.26 13.15 -18.44
N ILE A 273 -6.27 12.30 -18.29
CA ILE A 273 -7.61 12.67 -17.85
C ILE A 273 -8.02 11.86 -16.64
N CYS A 274 -9.05 12.32 -15.93
CA CYS A 274 -9.72 11.53 -14.91
C CYS A 274 -10.85 10.72 -15.56
N ALA A 275 -10.63 9.42 -15.73
CA ALA A 275 -11.60 8.47 -16.27
C ALA A 275 -11.82 7.30 -15.30
#